data_AF-A0A815QS48-F1
#
_entry.id   AF-A0A815QS48-F1
#
_cell.length_a   1.000
_cell.length_b   1.000
_cell.length_c   1.000
_cell.angle_alpha   90.00
_cell.angle_beta   90.00
_cell.angle_gamma   90.00
#
_symmetry.space_group_name_H-M   'P 1'
#
loop_
_entity.id
_entity.type
_entity.pdbx_description
1 polymer ?
#
loop_
_entity_poly.entity_id
_entity_poly.type
_entity_poly.pdbx_seq_one_letter_code
_entity_poly.pdbx_strand_id
1 'polypeptide(L)'
;TNSGLFQINAYDATMDILDFMVNNRENAEETRNLYEKDVKKELNLLKQVQKQFQLTDILINQRIKKSEIIQCCQRLLNEHERFLKILKQCRLKIDKNYNLAQNGTISIPWNWSFAQEETL
;
A
#
# COMPACT_ATOMS: atom_id res chain seq x y z
N THR A 1 -12.67 49.63 20.40
CA THR A 1 -12.80 48.61 21.45
C THR A 1 -12.81 47.25 20.78
N ASN A 2 -11.62 46.69 20.55
CA ASN A 2 -11.41 45.46 19.75
C ASN A 2 -11.00 44.30 20.66
N SER A 3 -11.92 43.78 21.47
CA SER A 3 -11.70 42.50 22.15
C SER A 3 -11.97 41.39 21.13
N GLY A 4 -10.90 40.86 20.51
CA GLY A 4 -10.92 39.76 19.53
C GLY A 4 -11.31 38.41 20.15
N LEU A 5 -12.44 38.36 20.85
CA LEU A 5 -13.04 37.16 21.41
C LEU A 5 -14.08 36.62 20.43
N PHE A 6 -13.71 35.57 19.72
CA PHE A 6 -14.69 34.71 19.03
C PHE A 6 -15.30 33.76 20.07
N GLN A 7 -16.52 34.07 20.53
CA GLN A 7 -17.32 33.12 21.29
C GLN A 7 -18.07 32.22 20.31
N ILE A 8 -17.53 31.03 20.06
CA ILE A 8 -18.28 29.95 19.42
C ILE A 8 -19.13 29.30 20.50
N ASN A 9 -20.46 29.28 20.36
CA ASN A 9 -21.30 28.57 21.30
C ASN A 9 -21.05 27.06 21.14
N ALA A 10 -20.92 26.36 22.27
CA ALA A 10 -20.73 24.90 22.27
C ALA A 10 -21.86 24.16 21.54
N TYR A 11 -23.07 24.72 21.48
CA TYR A 11 -24.20 24.20 20.72
C TYR A 11 -23.95 24.22 19.21
N ASP A 12 -23.46 25.34 18.68
CA ASP A 12 -23.17 25.51 17.25
C ASP A 12 -22.07 24.53 16.82
N ALA A 13 -21.00 24.41 17.62
CA ALA A 13 -19.94 23.43 17.36
C ALA A 13 -20.43 21.97 17.41
N THR A 14 -21.43 21.67 18.25
CA THR A 14 -22.02 20.33 18.34
C THR A 14 -22.85 20.01 17.09
N MET A 15 -23.63 20.97 16.59
CA MET A 15 -24.41 20.80 15.36
C MET A 15 -23.49 20.63 14.14
N ASP A 16 -22.41 21.41 14.05
CA ASP A 16 -21.42 21.27 12.97
C ASP A 16 -20.80 19.85 12.95
N ILE A 17 -20.50 19.30 14.12
CA ILE A 17 -19.97 17.93 14.25
C ILE A 17 -21.02 16.90 13.82
N LEU A 18 -22.27 17.04 14.26
CA LEU A 18 -23.36 16.13 13.89
C LEU A 18 -23.61 16.17 12.38
N ASP A 19 -23.67 17.35 11.77
CA ASP A 19 -23.83 17.52 10.34
C ASP A 19 -22.65 16.91 9.58
N PHE A 20 -21.41 17.15 10.02
CA PHE A 20 -20.24 16.50 9.45
C PHE A 20 -20.35 14.97 9.50
N MET A 21 -20.73 14.41 10.65
CA MET A 21 -20.88 12.96 10.81
C MET A 21 -21.97 12.39 9.89
N VAL A 22 -23.14 13.02 9.84
CA VAL A 22 -24.26 12.57 9.00
C VAL A 22 -23.86 12.63 7.52
N ASN A 23 -23.26 13.73 7.08
CA ASN A 23 -22.88 13.94 5.68
C ASN A 23 -21.74 13.03 5.21
N ASN A 24 -20.88 12.54 6.11
CA ASN A 24 -19.74 11.69 5.77
C ASN A 24 -19.95 10.21 6.13
N ARG A 25 -21.07 9.83 6.76
CA ARG A 25 -21.31 8.47 7.25
C ARG A 25 -21.24 7.43 6.14
N GLU A 26 -21.96 7.65 5.05
CA GLU A 26 -22.01 6.71 3.92
C GLU A 26 -20.62 6.56 3.27
N ASN A 27 -19.93 7.67 3.03
CA ASN A 27 -18.57 7.67 2.49
C ASN A 27 -17.59 6.94 3.43
N ALA A 28 -17.69 7.14 4.75
CA ALA A 28 -16.88 6.43 5.72
C ALA A 28 -17.13 4.92 5.69
N GLU A 29 -18.39 4.49 5.54
CA GLU A 29 -18.75 3.08 5.39
C GLU A 29 -18.22 2.47 4.10
N GLU A 30 -18.39 3.15 2.97
CA GLU A 30 -17.85 2.73 1.67
C GLU A 30 -16.32 2.62 1.71
N THR A 31 -15.66 3.63 2.26
CA THR A 31 -14.19 3.67 2.41
C THR A 31 -13.71 2.49 3.27
N ARG A 32 -14.40 2.19 4.37
CA ARG A 32 -14.09 1.02 5.21
C ARG A 32 -14.27 -0.29 4.43
N ASN A 33 -15.37 -0.44 3.72
CA ASN A 33 -15.67 -1.65 2.94
C ASN A 33 -14.64 -1.88 1.82
N LEU A 34 -14.19 -0.82 1.15
CA LEU A 34 -13.12 -0.87 0.15
C LEU A 34 -11.79 -1.28 0.80
N TYR A 35 -11.45 -0.68 1.95
CA TYR A 35 -10.24 -1.03 2.68
C TYR A 35 -10.21 -2.51 3.08
N GLU A 36 -11.32 -3.06 3.58
CA GLU A 36 -11.42 -4.49 3.93
C GLU A 36 -11.26 -5.42 2.72
N LYS A 37 -11.81 -5.03 1.56
CA LYS A 37 -11.61 -5.76 0.30
C LYS A 37 -10.14 -5.73 -0.11
N ASP A 38 -9.48 -4.58 -0.02
CA ASP A 38 -8.07 -4.43 -0.35
C ASP A 38 -7.17 -5.25 0.59
N VAL A 39 -7.44 -5.28 1.90
CA VAL A 39 -6.73 -6.14 2.86
C VAL A 39 -6.79 -7.61 2.44
N LYS A 40 -8.00 -8.10 2.10
CA LYS A 40 -8.18 -9.50 1.67
C LYS A 40 -7.44 -9.78 0.36
N LYS A 41 -7.52 -8.84 -0.60
CA LYS A 41 -6.86 -8.96 -1.91
C LYS A 41 -5.34 -8.95 -1.81
N GLU A 42 -4.79 -8.03 -1.01
CA GLU A 42 -3.35 -7.92 -0.71
C GLU A 42 -2.82 -9.23 -0.12
N LEU A 43 -3.46 -9.75 0.94
CA LEU A 43 -3.05 -10.99 1.59
C LEU A 43 -3.09 -12.19 0.62
N ASN A 44 -4.11 -12.25 -0.24
CA ASN A 44 -4.22 -13.32 -1.22
C ASN A 44 -3.08 -13.22 -2.26
N LEU A 45 -2.85 -12.04 -2.81
CA LEU A 45 -1.80 -11.81 -3.81
C LEU A 45 -0.40 -12.05 -3.25
N LEU A 46 -0.10 -11.62 -2.03
CA LEU A 46 1.19 -11.89 -1.37
C LEU A 46 1.45 -13.40 -1.25
N LYS A 47 0.44 -14.17 -0.83
CA LYS A 47 0.53 -15.64 -0.77
C LYS A 47 0.73 -16.25 -2.15
N GLN A 48 0.04 -15.74 -3.18
CA GLN A 48 0.22 -16.21 -4.55
C GLN A 48 1.64 -15.94 -5.06
N VAL A 49 2.16 -14.72 -4.87
CA VAL A 49 3.54 -14.36 -5.23
C VAL A 49 4.53 -15.28 -4.51
N GLN A 50 4.43 -15.41 -3.18
CA GLN A 50 5.32 -16.27 -2.41
C GLN A 50 5.32 -17.71 -2.94
N LYS A 51 4.13 -18.26 -3.24
CA LYS A 51 4.01 -19.62 -3.77
C LYS A 51 4.57 -19.76 -5.19
N GLN A 52 4.16 -18.90 -6.12
CA GLN A 52 4.54 -19.03 -7.53
C GLN A 52 6.05 -18.83 -7.72
N PHE A 53 6.63 -17.83 -7.05
CA PHE A 53 8.07 -17.57 -7.11
C PHE A 53 8.89 -18.46 -6.17
N GLN A 54 8.25 -19.34 -5.39
CA GLN A 54 8.92 -20.20 -4.41
C GLN A 54 9.81 -19.39 -3.45
N LEU A 55 9.30 -18.24 -2.98
CA LEU A 55 10.01 -17.37 -2.06
C LEU A 55 10.06 -18.01 -0.68
N THR A 56 11.18 -17.86 0.00
CA THR A 56 11.30 -18.29 1.40
C THR A 56 10.41 -17.44 2.30
N ASP A 57 10.35 -16.14 2.04
CA ASP A 57 9.54 -15.17 2.80
C ASP A 57 9.23 -13.94 1.93
N ILE A 58 8.10 -13.29 2.20
CA ILE A 58 7.69 -12.04 1.55
C ILE A 58 7.31 -10.98 2.59
N LEU A 59 7.96 -9.84 2.51
CA LEU A 59 7.81 -8.73 3.46
C LEU A 59 7.25 -7.51 2.75
N ILE A 60 6.57 -6.66 3.52
CA ILE A 60 6.04 -5.38 3.04
C ILE A 60 6.55 -4.23 3.91
N ASN A 61 6.84 -3.09 3.30
CA ASN A 61 7.00 -1.85 4.04
C ASN A 61 5.61 -1.27 4.39
N GLN A 62 5.32 -1.15 5.68
CA GLN A 62 4.04 -0.63 6.19
C GLN A 62 3.73 0.83 5.79
N ARG A 63 4.72 1.56 5.27
CA ARG A 63 4.55 2.93 4.75
C ARG A 63 4.06 2.99 3.30
N ILE A 64 3.86 1.84 2.65
CA ILE A 64 3.35 1.72 1.28
C ILE A 64 1.85 1.46 1.33
N LYS A 65 1.09 2.07 0.44
CA LYS A 65 -0.37 1.89 0.39
C LYS A 65 -0.69 0.46 -0.07
N LYS A 66 -1.81 -0.08 0.41
CA LYS A 66 -2.26 -1.43 0.02
C LYS A 66 -2.48 -1.56 -1.48
N SER A 67 -3.06 -0.53 -2.10
CA SER A 67 -3.24 -0.46 -3.56
C SER A 67 -1.93 -0.58 -4.34
N GLU A 68 -0.85 0.03 -3.84
CA GLU A 68 0.50 -0.03 -4.43
C GLU A 68 1.11 -1.44 -4.27
N ILE A 69 0.93 -2.08 -3.11
CA ILE A 69 1.36 -3.47 -2.87
C ILE A 69 0.59 -4.43 -3.78
N ILE A 70 -0.74 -4.25 -3.89
CA ILE A 70 -1.60 -5.04 -4.78
C ILE A 70 -1.12 -4.91 -6.22
N GLN A 71 -0.88 -3.69 -6.70
CA GLN A 71 -0.38 -3.43 -8.05
C GLN A 71 0.99 -4.08 -8.27
N CYS A 72 1.92 -3.95 -7.31
CA CYS A 72 3.22 -4.60 -7.33
C CYS A 72 3.07 -6.13 -7.46
N CYS A 73 2.26 -6.77 -6.62
CA CYS A 73 2.07 -8.21 -6.67
C CYS A 73 1.47 -8.66 -8.01
N GLN A 74 0.48 -7.95 -8.53
CA GLN A 74 -0.10 -8.23 -9.84
C GLN A 74 0.94 -8.12 -10.96
N ARG A 75 1.76 -7.08 -10.94
CA ARG A 75 2.86 -6.90 -11.91
C ARG A 75 3.87 -8.03 -11.85
N LEU A 76 4.30 -8.45 -10.65
CA LEU A 76 5.18 -9.60 -10.47
C LEU A 76 4.57 -10.86 -11.11
N LEU A 77 3.32 -11.18 -10.76
CA LEU A 77 2.63 -12.37 -11.29
C LEU A 77 2.46 -12.32 -12.83
N ASN A 78 2.23 -11.15 -13.40
CA ASN A 78 2.12 -10.99 -14.85
C ASN A 78 3.47 -11.20 -15.56
N GLU A 79 4.58 -10.81 -14.92
CA GLU A 79 5.94 -10.98 -15.43
C GLU A 79 6.63 -12.23 -14.84
N HIS A 80 5.85 -13.25 -14.48
CA HIS A 80 6.32 -14.41 -13.72
C HIS A 80 7.56 -15.08 -14.31
N GLU A 81 7.53 -15.43 -15.60
CA GLU A 81 8.63 -16.13 -16.28
C GLU A 81 9.96 -15.36 -16.22
N ARG A 82 9.89 -14.02 -16.31
CA ARG A 82 11.07 -13.15 -16.27
C ARG A 82 11.72 -13.16 -14.90
N PHE A 83 10.90 -13.10 -13.85
CA PHE A 83 11.38 -12.96 -12.48
C PHE A 83 11.59 -14.29 -11.76
N LEU A 84 10.98 -15.39 -12.21
CA LEU A 84 11.05 -16.69 -11.54
C LEU A 84 12.50 -17.14 -11.32
N LYS A 85 13.34 -17.06 -12.36
CA LYS A 85 14.75 -17.48 -12.25
C LYS A 85 15.56 -16.63 -11.28
N ILE A 86 15.17 -15.36 -11.11
CA ILE A 86 15.89 -14.38 -10.30
C ILE A 86 15.46 -14.46 -8.84
N LEU A 87 14.16 -14.63 -8.60
CA LEU A 87 13.57 -14.54 -7.26
C LEU A 87 13.39 -15.90 -6.56
N LYS A 88 13.62 -17.01 -7.26
CA LYS A 88 13.47 -18.35 -6.69
C LYS A 88 14.27 -18.50 -5.40
N GLN A 89 13.62 -18.97 -4.32
CA GLN A 89 14.24 -19.16 -3.00
C GLN A 89 14.82 -17.88 -2.36
N CYS A 90 14.42 -16.70 -2.83
CA CYS A 90 14.81 -15.45 -2.21
C CYS A 90 13.84 -15.04 -1.10
N ARG A 91 14.33 -14.17 -0.21
CA ARG A 91 13.48 -13.38 0.70
C ARG A 91 13.23 -12.03 0.08
N LEU A 92 11.99 -11.78 -0.34
CA LEU A 92 11.60 -10.57 -1.06
C LEU A 92 10.96 -9.56 -0.10
N LYS A 93 11.29 -8.29 -0.25
CA LYS A 93 10.59 -7.18 0.40
C LYS A 93 10.08 -6.19 -0.63
N ILE A 94 8.80 -5.86 -0.57
CA ILE A 94 8.22 -4.73 -1.31
C ILE A 94 8.50 -3.47 -0.49
N ASP A 95 9.31 -2.57 -1.03
CA ASP A 95 9.78 -1.35 -0.38
C ASP A 95 9.68 -0.13 -1.32
N LYS A 96 10.30 0.99 -0.96
CA LYS A 96 10.36 2.22 -1.77
C LYS A 96 11.60 2.31 -2.65
N ASN A 97 12.65 1.58 -2.30
CA ASN A 97 13.95 1.62 -2.97
C ASN A 97 14.49 0.20 -3.15
N TYR A 98 15.39 0.04 -4.12
CA TYR A 98 16.20 -1.16 -4.23
C TYR A 98 17.18 -1.24 -3.05
N ASN A 99 17.28 -2.41 -2.43
CA ASN A 99 18.25 -2.66 -1.37
C ASN A 99 18.52 -4.16 -1.24
N LEU A 100 19.76 -4.53 -0.89
CA LEU A 100 20.10 -5.89 -0.45
C LEU A 100 20.55 -5.82 1.00
N ALA A 101 19.73 -6.36 1.90
CA ALA A 101 20.08 -6.43 3.30
C ALA A 101 21.12 -7.53 3.56
N GLN A 102 21.93 -7.36 4.61
CA GLN A 102 22.98 -8.33 5.00
C GLN A 102 22.43 -9.73 5.28
N ASN A 103 21.16 -9.84 5.67
CA ASN A 103 20.46 -11.12 5.88
C ASN A 103 19.94 -11.76 4.58
N GLY A 104 20.35 -11.26 3.41
CA GLY A 104 19.95 -11.78 2.10
C GLY A 104 18.55 -11.34 1.63
N THR A 105 17.92 -10.39 2.30
CA THR A 105 16.60 -9.87 1.87
C THR A 105 16.78 -8.89 0.71
N ILE A 106 16.18 -9.22 -0.44
CA ILE A 106 16.13 -8.36 -1.62
C ILE A 106 14.91 -7.46 -1.50
N SER A 107 15.12 -6.14 -1.53
CA SER A 107 14.05 -5.15 -1.54
C SER A 107 13.89 -4.57 -2.94
N ILE A 108 12.65 -4.49 -3.43
CA ILE A 108 12.32 -3.84 -4.70
C ILE A 108 11.31 -2.71 -4.45
N PRO A 109 11.41 -1.59 -5.18
CA PRO A 109 10.40 -0.54 -5.15
C PRO A 109 9.08 -1.09 -5.72
N TRP A 110 7.93 -0.81 -5.11
CA TRP A 110 6.62 -1.24 -5.63
C TRP A 110 6.31 -0.75 -7.07
N ASN A 111 6.94 0.36 -7.47
CA ASN A 111 6.78 1.03 -8.76
C ASN A 111 8.00 0.88 -9.68
N TRP A 112 8.79 -0.20 -9.55
CA TRP A 112 9.97 -0.41 -10.40
C TRP A 112 9.67 -0.15 -11.88
N SER A 113 10.57 0.56 -12.54
CA SER A 113 10.64 0.65 -13.99
C SER A 113 11.98 0.05 -14.43
N PHE A 114 11.98 -0.54 -15.61
CA PHE A 114 13.25 -0.80 -16.29
C PHE A 114 13.79 0.57 -16.69
N ALA A 115 15.03 0.88 -16.31
CA ALA A 115 15.72 1.98 -16.96
C ALA A 115 15.66 1.70 -18.46
N GLN A 116 15.24 2.70 -19.25
CA GLN A 116 15.48 2.62 -20.69
C GLN A 116 16.99 2.43 -20.82
N GLU A 117 17.41 1.40 -21.56
CA GLU A 117 18.79 1.31 -22.01
C GLU A 117 19.08 2.66 -22.66
N GLU A 118 19.90 3.48 -22.00
CA GLU A 118 20.49 4.64 -22.64
C GLU A 118 21.26 4.06 -23.83
N THR A 119 20.69 4.22 -25.01
CA THR A 119 21.35 3.96 -26.29
C THR A 119 22.64 4.76 -26.30
N LEU A 120 23.74 4.07 -25.98
CA LEU A 120 25.12 4.48 -26.25
C LEU A 120 25.53 3.97 -27.63
#